data_AF-A0A3C1H9T9-F1
#
_entry.id   AF-A0A3C1H9T9-F1
#
_cell.length_a   1.000
_cell.length_b   1.000
_cell.length_c   1.000
_cell.angle_alpha   90.00
_cell.angle_beta   90.00
_cell.angle_gamma   90.00
#
_symmetry.space_group_name_H-M   'P 1'
#
loop_
_entity.id
_entity.type
_entity.pdbx_description
1 polymer ?
#
loop_
_entity_poly.entity_id
_entity_poly.type
_entity_poly.pdbx_seq_one_letter_code
_entity_poly.pdbx_strand_id
1 'polypeptide(L)'
;MPDQSHTQQIDPASNPLGGFEDWETFMEKRYPEPLPGTVPAGGARTTLKQRDGYRDYRAEARSCVKEFYHQNHRLQTVELVRAKQAEFGRLGRGEMSVWDAIALLDTIVDDSDPDTENSQLLHALQSGEAAREAGMPRWFVLTTFLHDLGKLLCCYGEPQWSVVGDTFPVGCRFSDKIVFSEFFSENPDSADPRYNTEHGIYTPGCGLENVLMSWGHDEYLYYVLRPYLPEASHYIIRYHSFYPWHREGEYEWMLNDKDRAMLRWVKAFNPFDLYSKKDERPDVAKLMPYYQELVREFLPGKLRW
;
A
#
# COMPACT_ATOMS: atom_id res chain seq x y z
N MET A 1 -11.64 -28.15 6.25
CA MET A 1 -10.33 -28.28 5.57
C MET A 1 -10.45 -27.42 4.31
N PRO A 2 -9.81 -26.25 4.22
CA PRO A 2 -9.83 -25.48 2.98
C PRO A 2 -9.05 -26.27 1.92
N ASP A 3 -9.67 -26.47 0.77
CA ASP A 3 -9.10 -27.10 -0.40
C ASP A 3 -7.88 -26.30 -0.88
N GLN A 4 -6.70 -26.93 -0.90
CA GLN A 4 -5.41 -26.30 -1.25
C GLN A 4 -5.21 -26.20 -2.78
N SER A 5 -6.27 -26.23 -3.57
CA SER A 5 -6.22 -26.36 -5.03
C SER A 5 -5.95 -25.06 -5.82
N HIS A 6 -5.78 -23.90 -5.15
CA HIS A 6 -5.72 -22.60 -5.84
C HIS A 6 -4.39 -21.84 -5.76
N THR A 7 -3.33 -22.36 -5.12
CA THR A 7 -2.05 -21.65 -5.10
C THR A 7 -1.29 -21.87 -6.43
N GLN A 8 -1.48 -20.99 -7.41
CA GLN A 8 -0.56 -20.91 -8.55
C GLN A 8 0.84 -20.54 -8.02
N GLN A 9 1.75 -21.51 -7.99
CA GLN A 9 3.16 -21.24 -7.77
C GLN A 9 3.68 -20.44 -8.97
N ILE A 10 4.09 -19.19 -8.73
CA ILE A 10 4.84 -18.42 -9.72
C ILE A 10 6.14 -19.18 -9.96
N ASP A 11 6.34 -19.68 -11.18
CA ASP A 11 7.62 -20.27 -11.58
C ASP A 11 8.72 -19.20 -11.44
N PRO A 12 9.72 -19.38 -10.56
CA PRO A 12 10.82 -18.42 -10.42
C PRO A 12 11.66 -18.26 -11.70
N ALA A 13 11.56 -19.19 -12.66
CA ALA A 13 12.16 -19.07 -13.99
C ALA A 13 11.26 -18.35 -15.00
N SER A 14 9.97 -18.13 -14.69
CA SER A 14 9.19 -17.16 -15.45
C SER A 14 9.81 -15.80 -15.19
N ASN A 15 10.26 -15.13 -16.25
CA ASN A 15 10.54 -13.72 -16.24
C ASN A 15 9.26 -13.02 -16.74
N PRO A 16 8.19 -12.89 -15.93
CA PRO A 16 6.99 -12.15 -16.33
C PRO A 16 7.31 -10.66 -16.54
N LEU A 17 8.48 -10.22 -16.06
CA LEU A 17 9.11 -8.94 -16.38
C LEU A 17 10.05 -9.03 -17.60
N GLY A 18 9.89 -10.03 -18.48
CA GLY A 18 10.71 -10.19 -19.67
C GLY A 18 10.58 -8.97 -20.60
N GLY A 19 11.54 -8.05 -20.50
CA GLY A 19 11.52 -6.74 -21.19
C GLY A 19 11.16 -5.53 -20.30
N PHE A 20 10.94 -5.72 -19.00
CA PHE A 20 10.57 -4.67 -18.02
C PHE A 20 11.77 -4.01 -17.32
N GLU A 21 13.00 -4.24 -17.78
CA GLU A 21 14.19 -3.52 -17.30
C GLU A 21 14.13 -2.02 -17.61
N ASP A 22 13.22 -1.61 -18.50
CA ASP A 22 13.00 -0.23 -18.94
C ASP A 22 11.62 0.32 -18.50
N TRP A 23 11.17 -0.06 -17.29
CA TRP A 23 9.89 0.39 -16.72
C TRP A 23 9.80 1.91 -16.55
N GLU A 24 10.92 2.56 -16.16
CA GLU A 24 11.00 4.02 -16.14
C GLU A 24 10.64 4.59 -17.53
N THR A 25 11.16 4.00 -18.61
CA THR A 25 10.83 4.39 -19.99
C THR A 25 9.39 4.04 -20.41
N PHE A 26 8.83 2.92 -19.97
CA PHE A 26 7.41 2.60 -20.23
C PHE A 26 6.50 3.67 -19.61
N MET A 27 6.74 4.01 -18.35
CA MET A 27 5.96 5.01 -17.63
C MET A 27 6.15 6.42 -18.22
N GLU A 28 7.36 6.77 -18.66
CA GLU A 28 7.64 8.03 -19.37
C GLU A 28 6.94 8.10 -20.74
N LYS A 29 6.88 6.98 -21.48
CA LYS A 29 6.13 6.89 -22.74
C LYS A 29 4.62 6.96 -22.53
N ARG A 30 4.10 6.33 -21.47
CA ARG A 30 2.67 6.24 -21.18
C ARG A 30 2.13 7.56 -20.60
N TYR A 31 2.94 8.24 -19.80
CA TYR A 31 2.62 9.51 -19.14
C TYR A 31 3.67 10.59 -19.49
N PRO A 32 3.71 11.04 -20.75
CA PRO A 32 4.76 11.93 -21.26
C PRO A 32 4.62 13.39 -20.81
N GLU A 33 3.43 13.80 -20.38
CA GLU A 33 3.13 15.14 -19.90
C GLU A 33 2.94 15.14 -18.37
N PRO A 34 3.37 16.21 -17.66
CA PRO A 34 3.03 16.39 -16.25
C PRO A 34 1.51 16.52 -16.07
N LEU A 35 0.96 15.98 -14.98
CA LEU A 35 -0.46 16.15 -14.65
C LEU A 35 -0.78 17.64 -14.42
N PRO A 36 -2.01 18.11 -14.70
CA PRO A 36 -2.40 19.50 -14.48
C PRO A 36 -2.05 19.96 -13.06
N GLY A 37 -1.23 21.01 -12.92
CA GLY A 37 -0.75 21.52 -11.62
C GLY A 37 0.70 21.21 -11.26
N THR A 38 1.43 20.45 -12.10
CA THR A 38 2.83 20.01 -11.83
C THR A 38 3.90 20.68 -12.70
N VAL A 39 3.63 21.86 -13.26
CA VAL A 39 4.60 22.58 -14.11
C VAL A 39 5.32 23.68 -13.29
N PRO A 40 6.63 23.54 -13.01
CA PRO A 40 7.43 24.68 -12.57
C PRO A 40 7.46 25.72 -13.69
N ALA A 41 7.45 27.01 -13.35
CA ALA A 41 7.56 28.10 -14.32
C ALA A 41 8.88 27.99 -15.11
N GLY A 42 8.85 27.27 -16.24
CA GLY A 42 10.05 27.03 -17.05
C GLY A 42 10.10 25.70 -17.82
N GLY A 43 9.02 25.28 -18.49
CA GLY A 43 9.01 24.51 -19.75
C GLY A 43 9.93 23.29 -19.99
N ALA A 44 10.58 22.70 -18.98
CA ALA A 44 11.43 21.53 -19.15
C ALA A 44 10.64 20.24 -18.87
N ARG A 45 10.73 19.27 -19.79
CA ARG A 45 10.17 17.91 -19.62
C ARG A 45 10.82 17.26 -18.39
N THR A 46 10.03 16.98 -17.36
CA THR A 46 10.46 16.28 -16.15
C THR A 46 10.27 14.77 -16.31
N THR A 47 11.33 14.00 -16.04
CA THR A 47 11.27 12.54 -15.90
C THR A 47 10.37 12.15 -14.71
N LEU A 48 9.95 10.89 -14.56
CA LEU A 48 9.19 10.44 -13.37
C LEU A 48 9.92 10.73 -12.05
N LYS A 49 11.27 10.67 -12.08
CA LYS A 49 12.16 11.04 -10.97
C LYS A 49 12.11 12.52 -10.59
N GLN A 50 11.60 13.38 -11.48
CA GLN A 50 11.62 14.84 -11.38
C GLN A 50 10.21 15.45 -11.34
N ARG A 51 9.17 14.63 -11.11
CA ARG A 51 7.81 15.14 -10.85
C ARG A 51 7.75 15.76 -9.46
N ASP A 52 8.32 16.95 -9.33
CA ASP A 52 8.21 17.80 -8.14
C ASP A 52 6.74 18.25 -7.97
N GLY A 53 6.17 18.02 -6.77
CA GLY A 53 4.85 18.53 -6.37
C GLY A 53 3.80 17.49 -5.94
N TYR A 54 4.02 16.19 -6.19
CA TYR A 54 3.12 15.13 -5.71
C TYR A 54 3.64 14.52 -4.41
N ARG A 55 2.75 14.31 -3.43
CA ARG A 55 3.12 14.05 -2.02
C ARG A 55 3.97 15.18 -1.44
N ASP A 56 3.61 16.42 -1.77
CA ASP A 56 4.25 17.60 -1.22
C ASP A 56 3.70 17.90 0.18
N TYR A 57 4.42 17.43 1.20
CA TYR A 57 4.11 17.68 2.61
C TYR A 57 4.77 18.97 3.15
N ARG A 58 5.30 19.85 2.28
CA ARG A 58 5.84 21.16 2.71
C ARG A 58 4.74 22.01 3.37
N ALA A 59 5.15 23.07 4.06
CA ALA A 59 4.41 23.82 5.09
C ALA A 59 2.96 24.28 4.80
N GLU A 60 2.43 24.09 3.60
CA GLU A 60 1.04 24.34 3.20
C GLU A 60 0.16 23.07 3.19
N ALA A 61 0.67 21.92 3.63
CA ALA A 61 -0.13 20.71 3.82
C ALA A 61 -1.41 21.04 4.60
N ARG A 62 -2.58 20.68 4.06
CA ARG A 62 -3.89 20.94 4.66
C ARG A 62 -3.83 20.57 6.15
N SER A 63 -4.30 21.44 7.04
CA SER A 63 -4.19 21.24 8.50
C SER A 63 -4.68 19.87 8.97
N CYS A 64 -5.65 19.29 8.27
CA CYS A 64 -6.14 17.93 8.50
C CYS A 64 -5.07 16.84 8.29
N VAL A 65 -4.24 16.92 7.25
CA VAL A 65 -3.17 15.96 6.95
C VAL A 65 -2.07 16.02 8.01
N LYS A 66 -1.74 17.23 8.49
CA LYS A 66 -0.75 17.42 9.54
C LYS A 66 -1.24 16.84 10.88
N GLU A 67 -2.48 17.11 11.25
CA GLU A 67 -3.10 16.54 12.47
C GLU A 67 -3.23 15.02 12.38
N PHE A 68 -3.57 14.48 11.20
CA PHE A 68 -3.61 13.04 10.95
C PHE A 68 -2.25 12.39 11.26
N TYR A 69 -1.16 12.91 10.69
CA TYR A 69 0.18 12.35 10.91
C TYR A 69 0.70 12.62 12.33
N HIS A 70 0.28 13.72 12.97
CA HIS A 70 0.56 13.95 14.39
C HIS A 70 -0.01 12.83 15.26
N GLN A 71 -1.29 12.48 15.06
CA GLN A 71 -1.94 11.38 15.78
C GLN A 71 -1.30 10.03 15.44
N ASN A 72 -1.06 9.76 14.16
CA ASN A 72 -0.43 8.52 13.70
C ASN A 72 0.93 8.30 14.38
N HIS A 73 1.87 9.24 14.23
CA HIS A 73 3.23 9.08 14.76
C HIS A 73 3.27 9.05 16.28
N ARG A 74 2.38 9.79 16.95
CA ARG A 74 2.33 9.82 18.41
C ARG A 74 1.75 8.53 19.02
N LEU A 75 0.78 7.90 18.36
CA LEU A 75 -0.04 6.83 18.96
C LEU A 75 0.32 5.43 18.46
N GLN A 76 0.98 5.27 17.31
CA GLN A 76 1.47 3.98 16.83
C GLN A 76 2.66 3.49 17.68
N THR A 77 2.38 2.66 18.68
CA THR A 77 3.37 2.04 19.57
C THR A 77 3.43 0.53 19.37
N VAL A 78 4.49 -0.11 19.85
CA VAL A 78 4.61 -1.59 19.88
C VAL A 78 3.42 -2.23 20.59
N GLU A 79 2.93 -1.63 21.68
CA GLU A 79 1.77 -2.12 22.43
C GLU A 79 0.49 -2.04 21.58
N LEU A 80 0.23 -0.90 20.97
CA LEU A 80 -0.95 -0.69 20.13
C LEU A 80 -0.95 -1.66 18.94
N VAL A 81 0.17 -1.77 18.22
CA VAL A 81 0.28 -2.64 17.04
C VAL A 81 0.00 -4.09 17.40
N ARG A 82 0.57 -4.59 18.50
CA ARG A 82 0.32 -5.96 18.97
C ARG A 82 -1.15 -6.17 19.34
N ALA A 83 -1.76 -5.21 20.00
CA ALA A 83 -3.18 -5.28 20.36
C ALA A 83 -4.07 -5.37 19.10
N LYS A 84 -3.78 -4.54 18.08
CA LYS A 84 -4.53 -4.54 16.82
C LYS A 84 -4.32 -5.81 16.00
N GLN A 85 -3.09 -6.32 15.91
CA GLN A 85 -2.82 -7.63 15.30
C GLN A 85 -3.59 -8.76 15.99
N ALA A 86 -3.67 -8.77 17.32
CA ALA A 86 -4.44 -9.75 18.07
C ALA A 86 -5.96 -9.62 17.83
N GLU A 87 -6.47 -8.39 17.75
CA GLU A 87 -7.88 -8.11 17.54
C GLU A 87 -8.36 -8.48 16.12
N PHE A 88 -7.63 -8.03 15.10
CA PHE A 88 -8.03 -8.11 13.70
C PHE A 88 -7.41 -9.29 12.95
N GLY A 89 -6.25 -9.81 13.37
CA GLY A 89 -5.58 -10.94 12.71
C GLY A 89 -6.36 -12.26 12.77
N ARG A 90 -7.38 -12.36 13.62
CA ARG A 90 -8.31 -13.50 13.67
C ARG A 90 -9.39 -13.47 12.57
N LEU A 91 -9.55 -12.34 11.86
CA LEU A 91 -10.56 -12.13 10.81
C LEU A 91 -11.97 -12.52 11.30
N GLY A 92 -12.41 -11.80 12.35
CA GLY A 92 -13.62 -12.10 13.13
C GLY A 92 -14.79 -11.12 12.89
N ARG A 93 -14.72 -10.26 11.89
CA ARG A 93 -15.75 -9.26 11.53
C ARG A 93 -16.82 -9.83 10.59
N GLY A 94 -16.59 -11.01 10.03
CA GLY A 94 -17.59 -11.80 9.32
C GLY A 94 -17.08 -12.31 7.98
N GLU A 95 -18.00 -12.76 7.15
CA GLU A 95 -17.71 -13.17 5.78
C GLU A 95 -18.46 -12.31 4.78
N MET A 96 -17.73 -11.73 3.83
CA MET A 96 -18.31 -10.94 2.74
C MET A 96 -17.48 -11.12 1.46
N SER A 97 -18.11 -10.88 0.32
CA SER A 97 -17.41 -10.88 -0.96
C SER A 97 -16.55 -9.62 -1.13
N VAL A 98 -15.64 -9.62 -2.09
CA VAL A 98 -14.89 -8.42 -2.50
C VAL A 98 -15.84 -7.27 -2.89
N TRP A 99 -16.98 -7.60 -3.50
CA TRP A 99 -17.97 -6.61 -3.94
C TRP A 99 -18.71 -5.97 -2.77
N ASP A 100 -19.06 -6.76 -1.76
CA ASP A 100 -19.66 -6.27 -0.52
C ASP A 100 -18.66 -5.37 0.24
N ALA A 101 -17.38 -5.75 0.27
CA ALA A 101 -16.30 -4.95 0.85
C ALA A 101 -16.16 -3.58 0.17
N ILE A 102 -16.11 -3.55 -1.17
CA ILE A 102 -16.06 -2.30 -1.94
C ILE A 102 -17.30 -1.45 -1.67
N ALA A 103 -18.50 -2.05 -1.67
CA ALA A 103 -19.74 -1.32 -1.40
C ALA A 103 -19.78 -0.72 0.01
N LEU A 104 -19.18 -1.39 1.00
CA LEU A 104 -19.07 -0.86 2.36
C LEU A 104 -18.05 0.29 2.43
N LEU A 105 -16.94 0.17 1.71
CA LEU A 105 -15.93 1.22 1.61
C LEU A 105 -16.44 2.50 0.94
N ASP A 106 -17.35 2.39 -0.03
CA ASP A 106 -18.03 3.54 -0.65
C ASP A 106 -18.88 4.36 0.35
N THR A 107 -19.07 3.89 1.59
CA THR A 107 -19.73 4.65 2.67
C THR A 107 -18.78 5.57 3.45
N ILE A 108 -17.48 5.56 3.17
CA ILE A 108 -16.44 6.31 3.90
C ILE A 108 -15.67 7.24 2.94
N VAL A 109 -15.28 8.41 3.45
CA VAL A 109 -14.34 9.34 2.79
C VAL A 109 -12.96 9.17 3.44
N ASP A 110 -11.92 8.95 2.64
CA ASP A 110 -10.53 8.86 3.12
C ASP A 110 -9.94 10.26 3.32
N ASP A 111 -9.71 10.63 4.58
CA ASP A 111 -9.27 11.97 5.03
C ASP A 111 -7.76 12.19 4.83
N SER A 112 -6.99 11.14 4.48
CA SER A 112 -5.53 11.20 4.35
C SER A 112 -5.05 11.56 2.94
N ASP A 113 -5.86 11.25 1.93
CA ASP A 113 -5.55 11.51 0.53
C ASP A 113 -6.20 12.83 0.06
N PRO A 114 -5.43 13.85 -0.34
CA PRO A 114 -5.96 15.15 -0.75
C PRO A 114 -6.76 15.12 -2.07
N ASP A 115 -6.78 13.98 -2.79
CA ASP A 115 -7.36 13.80 -4.13
C ASP A 115 -8.65 12.92 -4.15
N THR A 116 -9.26 12.63 -2.99
CA THR A 116 -10.41 11.71 -2.85
C THR A 116 -11.77 12.32 -3.16
N GLU A 117 -12.04 12.59 -4.44
CA GLU A 117 -13.41 12.87 -4.93
C GLU A 117 -14.10 11.63 -5.54
N ASN A 118 -13.40 10.50 -5.68
CA ASN A 118 -13.87 9.29 -6.36
C ASN A 118 -14.32 8.21 -5.36
N SER A 119 -15.31 7.41 -5.76
CA SER A 119 -15.71 6.21 -5.00
C SER A 119 -14.58 5.18 -4.96
N GLN A 120 -14.60 4.29 -3.97
CA GLN A 120 -13.57 3.27 -3.77
C GLN A 120 -13.55 2.26 -4.92
N LEU A 121 -14.73 1.95 -5.49
CA LEU A 121 -14.80 1.18 -6.73
C LEU A 121 -14.07 1.86 -7.90
N LEU A 122 -14.20 3.18 -8.05
CA LEU A 122 -13.55 3.91 -9.13
C LEU A 122 -12.02 3.90 -8.97
N HIS A 123 -11.52 4.13 -7.76
CA HIS A 123 -10.07 4.03 -7.46
C HIS A 123 -9.52 2.63 -7.78
N ALA A 124 -10.20 1.59 -7.30
CA ALA A 124 -9.81 0.21 -7.56
C ALA A 124 -9.77 -0.11 -9.06
N LEU A 125 -10.78 0.32 -9.83
CA LEU A 125 -10.84 0.15 -11.27
C LEU A 125 -9.76 0.96 -12.00
N GLN A 126 -9.49 2.21 -11.60
CA GLN A 126 -8.44 3.03 -12.20
C GLN A 126 -7.06 2.37 -12.05
N SER A 127 -6.74 1.93 -10.84
CA SER A 127 -5.46 1.28 -10.52
C SER A 127 -5.33 -0.04 -11.27
N GLY A 128 -6.36 -0.90 -11.18
CA GLY A 128 -6.39 -2.19 -11.88
C GLY A 128 -6.26 -2.04 -13.40
N GLU A 129 -6.98 -1.09 -14.00
CA GLU A 129 -6.94 -0.89 -15.45
C GLU A 129 -5.59 -0.36 -15.91
N ALA A 130 -4.95 0.52 -15.13
CA ALA A 130 -3.60 0.98 -15.44
C ALA A 130 -2.61 -0.20 -15.48
N ALA A 131 -2.69 -1.13 -14.51
CA ALA A 131 -1.88 -2.35 -14.52
C ALA A 131 -2.23 -3.27 -15.71
N ARG A 132 -3.53 -3.43 -16.03
CA ARG A 132 -4.00 -4.27 -17.14
C ARG A 132 -3.54 -3.74 -18.50
N GLU A 133 -3.67 -2.44 -18.73
CA GLU A 133 -3.21 -1.75 -19.94
C GLU A 133 -1.68 -1.82 -20.11
N ALA A 134 -0.95 -1.88 -18.98
CA ALA A 134 0.50 -2.08 -18.98
C ALA A 134 0.92 -3.53 -19.26
N GLY A 135 -0.02 -4.45 -19.48
CA GLY A 135 0.27 -5.85 -19.79
C GLY A 135 0.74 -6.64 -18.57
N MET A 136 0.45 -6.18 -17.35
CA MET A 136 0.81 -6.90 -16.13
C MET A 136 0.10 -8.25 -16.04
N PRO A 137 0.72 -9.25 -15.40
CA PRO A 137 0.08 -10.56 -15.22
C PRO A 137 -1.21 -10.43 -14.39
N ARG A 138 -2.16 -11.32 -14.62
CA ARG A 138 -3.52 -11.27 -14.03
C ARG A 138 -3.51 -11.16 -12.50
N TRP A 139 -2.63 -11.90 -11.82
CA TRP A 139 -2.50 -11.80 -10.36
C TRP A 139 -2.07 -10.40 -9.90
N PHE A 140 -1.24 -9.69 -10.67
CA PHE A 140 -0.76 -8.35 -10.36
C PHE A 140 -1.86 -7.32 -10.61
N VAL A 141 -2.62 -7.47 -11.70
CA VAL A 141 -3.82 -6.66 -11.97
C VAL A 141 -4.81 -6.80 -10.82
N LEU A 142 -5.06 -8.03 -10.36
CA LEU A 142 -5.94 -8.27 -9.22
C LEU A 142 -5.38 -7.67 -7.93
N THR A 143 -4.09 -7.86 -7.65
CA THR A 143 -3.41 -7.27 -6.47
C THR A 143 -3.59 -5.76 -6.47
N THR A 144 -3.44 -5.14 -7.65
CA THR A 144 -3.58 -3.69 -7.83
C THR A 144 -5.02 -3.24 -7.61
N PHE A 145 -6.01 -4.02 -8.04
CA PHE A 145 -7.41 -3.75 -7.79
C PHE A 145 -7.80 -3.88 -6.30
N LEU A 146 -7.15 -4.76 -5.54
CA LEU A 146 -7.51 -5.07 -4.15
C LEU A 146 -6.76 -4.27 -3.09
N HIS A 147 -5.61 -3.63 -3.42
CA HIS A 147 -4.61 -3.17 -2.45
C HIS A 147 -5.16 -2.34 -1.27
N ASP A 148 -6.19 -1.53 -1.52
CA ASP A 148 -6.77 -0.61 -0.56
C ASP A 148 -7.96 -1.17 0.22
N LEU A 149 -8.40 -2.41 -0.03
CA LEU A 149 -9.57 -2.97 0.65
C LEU A 149 -9.39 -3.14 2.17
N GLY A 150 -8.15 -3.10 2.66
CA GLY A 150 -7.88 -3.07 4.09
C GLY A 150 -8.40 -1.81 4.80
N LYS A 151 -8.75 -0.75 4.05
CA LYS A 151 -9.38 0.46 4.58
C LYS A 151 -10.74 0.19 5.24
N LEU A 152 -11.29 -1.01 5.07
CA LEU A 152 -12.47 -1.51 5.78
C LEU A 152 -12.36 -1.41 7.30
N LEU A 153 -11.16 -1.34 7.85
CA LEU A 153 -10.94 -1.03 9.26
C LEU A 153 -11.69 0.25 9.70
N CYS A 154 -11.78 1.27 8.84
CA CYS A 154 -12.57 2.48 9.11
C CYS A 154 -14.06 2.15 9.30
N CYS A 155 -14.61 1.20 8.53
CA CYS A 155 -15.99 0.72 8.67
C CYS A 155 -16.23 -0.03 10.00
N TYR A 156 -15.15 -0.52 10.63
CA TYR A 156 -15.19 -1.18 11.92
C TYR A 156 -14.94 -0.24 13.10
N GLY A 157 -14.91 1.08 12.84
CA GLY A 157 -14.75 2.12 13.86
C GLY A 157 -13.30 2.45 14.20
N GLU A 158 -12.33 1.94 13.44
CA GLU A 158 -10.94 2.37 13.60
C GLU A 158 -10.76 3.81 13.12
N PRO A 159 -10.02 4.65 13.87
CA PRO A 159 -9.72 6.00 13.42
C PRO A 159 -8.80 5.96 12.20
N GLN A 160 -8.96 6.90 11.26
CA GLN A 160 -8.21 6.89 10.00
C GLN A 160 -6.68 6.84 10.21
N TRP A 161 -6.15 7.54 11.22
CA TRP A 161 -4.71 7.52 11.52
C TRP A 161 -4.16 6.14 11.83
N SER A 162 -5.00 5.17 12.24
CA SER A 162 -4.60 3.77 12.47
C SER A 162 -5.00 2.84 11.33
N VAL A 163 -5.35 3.38 10.16
CA VAL A 163 -5.80 2.62 8.98
C VAL A 163 -5.03 3.00 7.73
N VAL A 164 -4.97 4.29 7.40
CA VAL A 164 -4.36 4.81 6.16
C VAL A 164 -3.02 5.50 6.43
N GLY A 165 -2.39 6.03 5.38
CA GLY A 165 -1.12 6.75 5.46
C GLY A 165 0.12 5.86 5.37
N ASP A 166 1.28 6.51 5.29
CA ASP A 166 2.57 5.83 5.21
C ASP A 166 2.84 4.97 6.45
N THR A 167 3.42 3.79 6.24
CA THR A 167 3.78 2.86 7.30
C THR A 167 5.27 2.93 7.65
N PHE A 168 5.59 2.53 8.88
CA PHE A 168 6.95 2.47 9.41
C PHE A 168 7.10 1.36 10.45
N PRO A 169 8.31 0.84 10.69
CA PRO A 169 8.56 -0.12 11.76
C PRO A 169 8.36 0.53 13.14
N VAL A 170 7.58 -0.11 14.01
CA VAL A 170 7.56 0.23 15.45
C VAL A 170 8.58 -0.62 16.20
N GLY A 171 9.02 -0.17 17.38
CA GLY A 171 9.93 -0.95 18.22
C GLY A 171 11.41 -0.83 17.85
N CYS A 172 11.77 0.09 16.96
CA CYS A 172 13.13 0.59 16.73
C CYS A 172 13.09 2.11 16.53
N ARG A 173 14.26 2.74 16.42
CA ARG A 173 14.36 4.17 16.11
C ARG A 173 13.67 4.50 14.78
N PHE A 174 12.86 5.55 14.80
CA PHE A 174 12.19 6.09 13.62
C PHE A 174 13.18 6.84 12.72
N SER A 175 13.09 6.64 11.40
CA SER A 175 13.90 7.36 10.42
C SER A 175 13.44 8.82 10.28
N ASP A 176 14.38 9.74 10.06
CA ASP A 176 14.08 11.15 9.79
C ASP A 176 13.46 11.38 8.40
N LYS A 177 13.49 10.36 7.53
CA LYS A 177 12.84 10.34 6.20
C LYS A 177 11.35 10.01 6.24
N ILE A 178 10.83 9.56 7.39
CA ILE A 178 9.39 9.41 7.55
C ILE A 178 8.77 10.81 7.45
N VAL A 179 7.66 10.92 6.72
CA VAL A 179 6.89 12.17 6.60
C VAL A 179 6.58 12.70 8.00
N PHE A 180 6.74 14.01 8.26
CA PHE A 180 6.55 14.62 9.60
C PHE A 180 7.21 13.86 10.76
N SER A 181 8.45 13.38 10.57
CA SER A 181 9.20 12.62 11.56
C SER A 181 9.40 13.37 12.90
N GLU A 182 9.28 14.70 12.92
CA GLU A 182 9.35 15.50 14.14
C GLU A 182 8.29 15.10 15.19
N PHE A 183 7.13 14.58 14.77
CA PHE A 183 6.05 14.17 15.68
C PHE A 183 6.38 12.92 16.50
N PHE A 184 7.36 12.11 16.09
CA PHE A 184 7.81 10.98 16.90
C PHE A 184 8.44 11.40 18.23
N SER A 185 8.82 12.67 18.40
CA SER A 185 9.24 13.20 19.71
C SER A 185 8.15 13.09 20.79
N GLU A 186 6.88 13.00 20.41
CA GLU A 186 5.75 12.82 21.32
C GLU A 186 5.33 11.34 21.49
N ASN A 187 5.91 10.43 20.72
CA ASN A 187 5.64 9.00 20.85
C ASN A 187 6.36 8.44 22.09
N PRO A 188 5.68 7.75 23.01
CA PRO A 188 6.30 7.20 24.21
C PRO A 188 7.41 6.17 23.90
N ASP A 189 7.32 5.44 22.79
CA ASP A 189 8.33 4.46 22.40
C ASP A 189 9.68 5.13 22.04
N SER A 190 9.67 6.41 21.62
CA SER A 190 10.90 7.16 21.33
C SER A 190 11.76 7.42 22.57
N ALA A 191 11.17 7.39 23.77
CA ALA A 191 11.88 7.53 25.04
C ALA A 191 12.19 6.17 25.70
N ASP A 192 11.64 5.07 25.19
CA ASP A 192 11.81 3.75 25.78
C ASP A 192 13.16 3.13 25.37
N PRO A 193 14.04 2.75 26.33
CA PRO A 193 15.36 2.18 26.03
C PRO A 193 15.29 0.84 25.26
N ARG A 194 14.14 0.18 25.22
CA ARG A 194 13.93 -1.05 24.43
C ARG A 194 13.79 -0.75 22.94
N TYR A 195 13.32 0.44 22.57
CA TYR A 195 12.89 0.79 21.22
C TYR A 195 13.70 1.93 20.60
N ASN A 196 14.25 2.83 21.41
CA ASN A 196 14.92 4.06 20.94
C ASN A 196 16.34 3.86 20.37
N THR A 197 16.81 2.62 20.23
CA THR A 197 18.07 2.30 19.57
C THR A 197 17.84 2.01 18.09
N GLU A 198 18.90 2.01 17.29
CA GLU A 198 18.81 1.73 15.84
C GLU A 198 18.03 0.46 15.53
N HIS A 199 18.30 -0.61 16.28
CA HIS A 199 17.67 -1.91 16.06
C HIS A 199 16.50 -2.19 17.01
N GLY A 200 16.44 -1.51 18.16
CA GLY A 200 15.41 -1.73 19.17
C GLY A 200 15.23 -3.21 19.52
N ILE A 201 14.04 -3.75 19.25
CA ILE A 201 13.71 -5.18 19.48
C ILE A 201 14.15 -6.14 18.37
N TYR A 202 14.72 -5.64 17.27
CA TYR A 202 15.04 -6.43 16.09
C TYR A 202 16.52 -6.81 16.03
N THR A 203 16.81 -7.76 15.14
CA THR A 203 18.18 -8.15 14.78
C THR A 203 18.42 -7.80 13.30
N PRO A 204 19.63 -7.37 12.91
CA PRO A 204 19.93 -7.13 11.51
C PRO A 204 19.67 -8.35 10.63
N GLY A 205 19.04 -8.14 9.48
CA GLY A 205 18.64 -9.18 8.54
C GLY A 205 17.47 -10.07 9.02
N CYS A 206 16.70 -9.63 10.02
CA CYS A 206 15.55 -10.40 10.51
C CYS A 206 14.47 -10.64 9.46
N GLY A 207 14.42 -9.81 8.41
CA GLY A 207 13.41 -9.88 7.36
C GLY A 207 12.13 -9.13 7.73
N LEU A 208 11.54 -8.45 6.74
CA LEU A 208 10.31 -7.66 6.95
C LEU A 208 9.13 -8.51 7.44
N GLU A 209 9.14 -9.83 7.22
CA GLU A 209 8.11 -10.71 7.77
C GLU A 209 8.08 -10.74 9.30
N ASN A 210 9.20 -10.41 9.96
CA ASN A 210 9.40 -10.45 11.41
C ASN A 210 9.38 -9.04 12.04
N VAL A 211 9.09 -8.02 11.24
CA VAL A 211 9.02 -6.63 11.68
C VAL A 211 7.57 -6.27 12.03
N LEU A 212 7.37 -5.59 13.17
CA LEU A 212 6.09 -4.97 13.48
C LEU A 212 6.02 -3.64 12.74
N MET A 213 5.20 -3.61 11.69
CA MET A 213 4.84 -2.36 11.00
C MET A 213 3.76 -1.64 11.79
N SER A 214 3.74 -0.31 11.74
CA SER A 214 2.61 0.52 12.19
C SER A 214 1.30 -0.07 11.64
N TRP A 215 0.29 -0.18 12.49
CA TRP A 215 -0.95 -0.87 12.14
C TRP A 215 -1.75 -0.09 11.11
N GLY A 216 -2.29 -0.78 10.09
CA GLY A 216 -3.09 -0.18 9.04
C GLY A 216 -3.63 -1.20 8.03
N HIS A 217 -4.13 -0.66 6.91
CA HIS A 217 -4.76 -1.42 5.84
C HIS A 217 -3.83 -2.45 5.18
N ASP A 218 -2.54 -2.15 5.01
CA ASP A 218 -1.54 -3.08 4.46
C ASP A 218 -1.51 -4.43 5.20
N GLU A 219 -1.22 -4.39 6.51
CA GLU A 219 -1.06 -5.59 7.35
C GLU A 219 -2.39 -6.35 7.49
N TYR A 220 -3.49 -5.61 7.63
CA TYR A 220 -4.81 -6.21 7.74
C TYR A 220 -5.24 -6.92 6.45
N LEU A 221 -5.09 -6.28 5.30
CA LEU A 221 -5.45 -6.89 4.02
C LEU A 221 -4.53 -8.07 3.69
N TYR A 222 -3.24 -8.00 4.07
CA TYR A 222 -2.36 -9.15 4.00
C TYR A 222 -2.93 -10.36 4.74
N TYR A 223 -3.48 -10.20 5.96
CA TYR A 223 -4.12 -11.32 6.66
C TYR A 223 -5.32 -11.89 5.92
N VAL A 224 -6.14 -11.04 5.30
CA VAL A 224 -7.31 -11.46 4.51
C VAL A 224 -6.90 -12.26 3.27
N LEU A 225 -5.87 -11.80 2.54
CA LEU A 225 -5.54 -12.32 1.21
C LEU A 225 -4.41 -13.37 1.20
N ARG A 226 -3.61 -13.47 2.26
CA ARG A 226 -2.47 -14.41 2.35
C ARG A 226 -2.77 -15.88 1.99
N PRO A 227 -3.99 -16.43 2.20
CA PRO A 227 -4.25 -17.82 1.84
C PRO A 227 -4.44 -18.05 0.33
N TYR A 228 -4.60 -16.99 -0.48
CA TYR A 228 -5.15 -17.08 -1.83
C TYR A 228 -4.22 -16.56 -2.93
N LEU A 229 -3.39 -15.55 -2.62
CA LEU A 229 -2.56 -14.87 -3.61
C LEU A 229 -1.10 -15.37 -3.58
N PRO A 230 -0.31 -15.15 -4.64
CA PRO A 230 1.11 -15.50 -4.64
C PRO A 230 1.93 -14.56 -3.75
N GLU A 231 3.14 -14.98 -3.38
CA GLU A 231 4.01 -14.24 -2.46
C GLU A 231 4.32 -12.81 -2.92
N ALA A 232 4.49 -12.60 -4.23
CA ALA A 232 4.71 -11.25 -4.78
C ALA A 232 3.53 -10.30 -4.52
N SER A 233 2.28 -10.81 -4.56
CA SER A 233 1.10 -10.04 -4.18
C SER A 233 1.13 -9.65 -2.71
N HIS A 234 1.57 -10.56 -1.85
CA HIS A 234 1.66 -10.29 -0.41
C HIS A 234 2.65 -9.16 -0.12
N TYR A 235 3.80 -9.14 -0.80
CA TYR A 235 4.77 -8.06 -0.65
C TYR A 235 4.25 -6.71 -1.13
N ILE A 236 3.50 -6.69 -2.24
CA ILE A 236 2.84 -5.47 -2.70
C ILE A 236 1.84 -5.01 -1.64
N ILE A 237 0.85 -5.83 -1.28
CA ILE A 237 -0.21 -5.46 -0.34
C ILE A 237 0.36 -5.03 1.02
N ARG A 238 1.30 -5.79 1.57
CA ARG A 238 1.77 -5.60 2.94
C ARG A 238 2.74 -4.43 3.11
N TYR A 239 3.35 -3.94 2.04
CA TYR A 239 4.42 -2.96 2.12
C TYR A 239 4.31 -1.82 1.09
N HIS A 240 3.17 -1.66 0.40
CA HIS A 240 3.00 -0.57 -0.56
C HIS A 240 2.89 0.81 0.10
N SER A 241 2.53 0.86 1.39
CA SER A 241 2.56 2.10 2.17
C SER A 241 3.92 2.34 2.85
N PHE A 242 4.89 1.44 2.70
CA PHE A 242 6.19 1.54 3.39
C PHE A 242 7.20 2.42 2.63
N TYR A 243 6.83 3.67 2.39
CA TYR A 243 7.60 4.65 1.62
C TYR A 243 9.05 4.84 2.11
N PRO A 244 9.33 4.91 3.42
CA PRO A 244 10.71 4.97 3.90
C PRO A 244 11.59 3.87 3.30
N TRP A 245 11.07 2.65 3.11
CA TRP A 245 11.81 1.57 2.48
C TRP A 245 11.83 1.67 0.96
N HIS A 246 10.67 1.59 0.29
CA HIS A 246 10.65 1.39 -1.15
C HIS A 246 10.96 2.65 -1.97
N ARG A 247 10.89 3.84 -1.36
CA ARG A 247 11.23 5.12 -1.98
C ARG A 247 12.54 5.71 -1.44
N GLU A 248 12.66 5.83 -0.12
CA GLU A 248 13.78 6.56 0.50
C GLU A 248 15.01 5.67 0.77
N GLY A 249 14.87 4.34 0.71
CA GLY A 249 15.97 3.41 0.93
C GLY A 249 16.36 3.24 2.41
N GLU A 250 15.45 3.55 3.33
CA GLU A 250 15.66 3.37 4.76
C GLU A 250 15.43 1.92 5.20
N TYR A 251 15.86 1.60 6.42
CA TYR A 251 15.69 0.29 7.06
C TYR A 251 16.39 -0.88 6.35
N GLU A 252 17.40 -0.63 5.50
CA GLU A 252 18.14 -1.69 4.78
C GLU A 252 18.75 -2.75 5.70
N TRP A 253 19.11 -2.38 6.93
CA TRP A 253 19.69 -3.28 7.93
C TRP A 253 18.70 -4.36 8.39
N MET A 254 17.39 -4.16 8.24
CA MET A 254 16.35 -5.15 8.59
C MET A 254 16.18 -6.22 7.49
N LEU A 255 16.49 -5.87 6.23
CA LEU A 255 16.09 -6.63 5.04
C LEU A 255 16.89 -7.93 4.88
N ASN A 256 16.19 -9.02 4.59
CA ASN A 256 16.80 -10.27 4.13
C ASN A 256 16.85 -10.34 2.58
N ASP A 257 17.41 -11.42 2.03
CA ASP A 257 17.56 -11.60 0.57
C ASP A 257 16.22 -11.59 -0.17
N LYS A 258 15.17 -12.13 0.47
CA LYS A 258 13.82 -12.18 -0.09
C LYS A 258 13.22 -10.78 -0.18
N ASP A 259 13.36 -9.95 0.87
CA ASP A 259 12.89 -8.56 0.84
C ASP A 259 13.56 -7.77 -0.29
N ARG A 260 14.88 -7.93 -0.44
CA ARG A 260 15.65 -7.28 -1.51
C ARG A 260 15.18 -7.72 -2.90
N ALA A 261 14.88 -9.02 -3.07
CA ALA A 261 14.34 -9.54 -4.32
C ALA A 261 12.92 -9.05 -4.61
N MET A 262 12.08 -8.90 -3.58
CA MET A 262 10.67 -8.51 -3.71
C MET A 262 10.46 -7.01 -3.89
N LEU A 263 11.44 -6.17 -3.54
CA LEU A 263 11.38 -4.71 -3.74
C LEU A 263 11.00 -4.32 -5.17
N ARG A 264 11.41 -5.10 -6.18
CA ARG A 264 11.06 -4.84 -7.59
C ARG A 264 9.54 -4.85 -7.83
N TRP A 265 8.80 -5.70 -7.13
CA TRP A 265 7.36 -5.82 -7.28
C TRP A 265 6.63 -4.66 -6.61
N VAL A 266 7.07 -4.26 -5.42
CA VAL A 266 6.54 -3.10 -4.70
C VAL A 266 6.77 -1.81 -5.51
N LYS A 267 8.00 -1.64 -6.04
CA LYS A 267 8.33 -0.51 -6.93
C LYS A 267 7.55 -0.51 -8.25
N ALA A 268 7.29 -1.69 -8.83
CA ALA A 268 6.47 -1.80 -10.03
C ALA A 268 5.00 -1.44 -9.76
N PHE A 269 4.48 -1.73 -8.57
CA PHE A 269 3.10 -1.43 -8.18
C PHE A 269 2.86 0.06 -7.91
N ASN A 270 3.75 0.70 -7.15
CA ASN A 270 3.57 2.06 -6.62
C ASN A 270 3.09 3.11 -7.64
N PRO A 271 3.56 3.13 -8.91
CA PRO A 271 3.04 4.07 -9.90
C PRO A 271 1.56 3.88 -10.28
N PHE A 272 1.01 2.67 -10.19
CA PHE A 272 -0.41 2.41 -10.49
C PHE A 272 -1.33 2.88 -9.38
N ASP A 273 -0.89 2.80 -8.14
CA ASP A 273 -1.58 3.39 -7.00
C ASP A 273 -1.60 4.93 -7.14
N LEU A 274 -0.43 5.53 -7.36
CA LEU A 274 -0.29 6.99 -7.33
C LEU A 274 -0.76 7.73 -8.58
N TYR A 275 -0.51 7.21 -9.79
CA TYR A 275 -0.66 7.97 -11.04
C TYR A 275 -1.78 7.48 -11.95
N SER A 276 -2.57 6.49 -11.51
CA SER A 276 -3.73 6.01 -12.26
C SER A 276 -4.97 6.90 -12.11
N LYS A 277 -4.89 7.95 -11.26
CA LYS A 277 -5.86 9.04 -11.10
C LYS A 277 -5.99 9.84 -12.41
N LYS A 278 -6.52 9.20 -13.46
CA LYS A 278 -6.79 9.79 -14.79
C LYS A 278 -7.98 10.74 -14.68
N ASP A 279 -7.98 11.80 -15.49
CA ASP A 279 -9.15 12.66 -15.70
C ASP A 279 -10.34 11.90 -16.34
N GLU A 280 -10.06 10.85 -17.13
CA GLU A 280 -11.10 10.03 -17.76
C GLU A 280 -11.58 8.93 -16.80
N ARG A 281 -12.83 9.08 -16.33
CA ARG A 281 -13.48 8.12 -15.43
C ARG A 281 -13.68 6.76 -16.10
N PRO A 282 -13.33 5.63 -15.46
CA PRO A 282 -13.55 4.29 -16.01
C PRO A 282 -15.03 4.02 -16.31
N ASP A 283 -15.31 3.34 -17.43
CA ASP A 283 -16.64 2.82 -17.74
C ASP A 283 -16.91 1.56 -16.91
N VAL A 284 -17.45 1.76 -15.71
CA VAL A 284 -17.72 0.69 -14.74
C VAL A 284 -18.49 -0.48 -15.39
N ALA A 285 -19.57 -0.19 -16.12
CA ALA A 285 -20.43 -1.23 -16.69
C ALA A 285 -19.67 -2.14 -17.68
N LYS A 286 -18.73 -1.58 -18.46
CA LYS A 286 -17.90 -2.36 -19.39
C LYS A 286 -16.80 -3.15 -18.68
N LEU A 287 -16.26 -2.63 -17.58
CA LEU A 287 -15.12 -3.23 -16.88
C LEU A 287 -15.54 -4.32 -15.90
N MET A 288 -16.72 -4.19 -15.27
CA MET A 288 -17.17 -5.11 -14.23
C MET A 288 -17.12 -6.60 -14.61
N PRO A 289 -17.52 -7.04 -15.83
CA PRO A 289 -17.42 -8.45 -16.20
C PRO A 289 -16.00 -9.02 -16.11
N TYR A 290 -14.98 -8.24 -16.49
CA TYR A 290 -13.58 -8.65 -16.42
C TYR A 290 -13.13 -8.82 -14.96
N TYR A 291 -13.39 -7.82 -14.10
CA TYR A 291 -12.98 -7.90 -12.70
C TYR A 291 -13.77 -8.95 -11.90
N GLN A 292 -15.03 -9.21 -12.26
CA GLN A 292 -15.81 -10.32 -11.70
C GLN A 292 -15.26 -11.70 -12.08
N GLU A 293 -14.77 -11.87 -13.30
CA GLU A 293 -14.03 -13.07 -13.69
C GLU A 293 -12.70 -13.17 -12.94
N LEU A 294 -11.92 -12.08 -12.90
CA LEU A 294 -10.61 -12.05 -12.27
C LEU A 294 -10.67 -12.35 -10.76
N VAL A 295 -11.63 -11.77 -10.04
CA VAL A 295 -11.84 -12.08 -8.61
C VAL A 295 -12.21 -13.56 -8.43
N ARG A 296 -13.10 -14.11 -9.28
CA ARG A 296 -13.50 -15.53 -9.21
C ARG A 296 -12.37 -16.51 -9.51
N GLU A 297 -11.38 -16.10 -10.32
CA GLU A 297 -10.23 -16.93 -10.65
C GLU A 297 -9.32 -17.17 -9.44
N PHE A 298 -9.11 -16.14 -8.61
CA PHE A 298 -8.11 -16.18 -7.53
C PHE A 298 -8.70 -16.30 -6.13
N LEU A 299 -9.92 -15.81 -5.90
CA LEU A 299 -10.49 -15.68 -4.57
C LEU A 299 -11.74 -16.54 -4.39
N PRO A 300 -11.96 -17.11 -3.20
CA PRO A 300 -13.25 -17.71 -2.89
C PRO A 300 -14.32 -16.61 -2.88
N GLY A 301 -15.54 -16.94 -3.32
CA GLY A 301 -16.62 -15.95 -3.43
C GLY A 301 -16.89 -15.16 -2.15
N LYS A 302 -16.57 -15.72 -0.97
CA LYS A 302 -16.55 -15.01 0.31
C LYS A 302 -15.19 -15.14 0.99
N LEU A 303 -14.73 -14.04 1.56
CA LEU A 303 -13.51 -13.94 2.37
C LEU A 303 -13.88 -13.70 3.82
N ARG A 304 -13.00 -14.10 4.73
CA ARG A 304 -13.10 -13.73 6.15
C ARG A 304 -12.40 -12.39 6.36
N TRP A 305 -13.08 -11.47 7.03
CA TRP A 305 -12.62 -10.11 7.34
C TRP A 305 -12.53 -9.93 8.84
#